data_AF-A0A950EYL8-F1
#
_entry.id   AF-A0A950EYL8-F1
#
_cell.length_a   1.000
_cell.length_b   1.000
_cell.length_c   1.000
_cell.angle_alpha   90.00
_cell.angle_beta   90.00
_cell.angle_gamma   90.00
#
_symmetry.space_group_name_H-M   'P 1'
#
loop_
_entity.id
_entity.type
_entity.pdbx_description
1 polymer ?
#
loop_
_entity_poly.entity_id
_entity_poly.type
_entity_poly.pdbx_seq_one_letter_code
_entity_poly.pdbx_strand_id
1 'polypeptide(L)'
;MTVTSLLEEPGRVDEPQAAQEYAAVLTQVVAAGRPVIVRRNGEDLAAVVTLEHLELVREVLAHQEVERSAAEIDWTRARETPGPPQSWFDDKDDNPFEPEEEPAS
;
A
#
# COMPACT_ATOMS: atom_id res chain seq x y z
N MET A 1 -11.90 19.49 8.48
CA MET A 1 -10.77 20.40 8.16
C MET A 1 -9.51 19.78 8.71
N THR A 2 -8.66 19.20 7.86
CA THR A 2 -7.36 18.63 8.23
C THR A 2 -6.31 19.73 8.18
N VAL A 3 -5.79 20.11 9.34
CA VAL A 3 -4.67 21.07 9.43
C VAL A 3 -3.39 20.28 9.15
N THR A 4 -2.86 20.43 7.94
CA THR A 4 -1.56 19.89 7.55
C THR A 4 -0.48 20.74 8.21
N SER A 5 0.35 20.15 9.08
CA SER A 5 1.46 20.86 9.73
C SER A 5 2.60 21.00 8.72
N LEU A 6 3.01 22.25 8.46
CA LEU A 6 4.02 22.61 7.47
C LEU A 6 5.36 22.86 8.17
N LEU A 7 6.44 22.21 7.72
CA LEU A 7 7.80 22.40 8.23
C LEU A 7 8.80 22.57 7.08
N GLU A 8 9.75 23.49 7.22
CA GLU A 8 10.87 23.66 6.29
C GLU A 8 11.90 22.52 6.45
N GLU A 9 12.49 22.10 5.34
CA GLU A 9 13.54 21.08 5.32
C GLU A 9 14.77 21.55 6.13
N PRO A 10 15.25 20.76 7.11
CA PRO A 10 16.55 21.01 7.76
C PRO A 10 17.68 21.03 6.72
N GLY A 11 18.71 21.85 6.95
CA GLY A 11 19.90 21.90 6.09
C GLY A 11 20.59 20.53 5.92
N ARG A 12 21.55 20.44 4.98
CA ARG A 12 22.29 19.20 4.64
C ARG A 12 22.73 18.44 5.90
N VAL A 13 22.44 17.14 5.96
CA VAL A 13 22.57 16.22 7.13
C VAL A 13 24.02 16.06 7.65
N ASP A 14 25.00 16.74 7.06
CA ASP A 14 26.40 16.72 7.50
C ASP A 14 26.65 17.59 8.75
N GLU A 15 25.68 18.44 9.15
CA GLU A 15 25.79 19.29 10.33
C GLU A 15 25.00 18.72 11.52
N PRO A 16 25.59 18.67 12.74
CA PRO A 16 24.95 18.08 13.93
C PRO A 16 23.62 18.76 14.31
N GLN A 17 23.41 20.00 13.89
CA GLN A 17 22.16 20.73 14.09
C GLN A 17 21.04 20.23 13.16
N ALA A 18 21.34 19.95 11.89
CA ALA A 18 20.37 19.39 10.95
C ALA A 18 19.90 17.99 11.38
N ALA A 19 20.80 17.17 11.94
CA ALA A 19 20.45 15.87 12.48
C ALA A 19 19.47 15.97 13.67
N GLN A 20 19.62 16.98 14.53
CA GLN A 20 18.70 17.22 15.65
C GLN A 20 17.33 17.70 15.17
N GLU A 21 17.30 18.60 14.19
CA GLU A 21 16.06 19.09 13.57
C GLU A 21 15.29 17.94 12.93
N TYR A 22 15.97 17.04 12.21
CA TYR A 22 15.34 15.86 11.62
C TYR A 22 14.80 14.88 12.68
N ALA A 23 15.56 14.64 13.77
CA ALA A 23 15.10 13.81 14.88
C ALA A 23 13.86 14.40 15.58
N ALA A 24 13.76 15.74 15.67
CA ALA A 24 12.59 16.42 16.21
C ALA A 24 11.36 16.21 15.31
N VAL A 25 11.52 16.29 13.98
CA VAL A 25 10.43 16.01 13.01
C VAL A 25 9.93 14.57 13.17
N LEU A 26 10.82 13.58 13.23
CA LEU A 26 10.43 12.18 13.41
C LEU A 26 9.69 11.98 14.74
N THR A 27 10.19 12.57 15.83
CA THR A 27 9.54 12.51 17.15
C THR A 27 8.13 13.11 17.11
N GLN A 28 7.97 14.25 16.44
CA GLN A 28 6.68 14.90 16.28
C GLN A 28 5.69 14.07 15.47
N VAL A 29 6.13 13.46 14.36
CA VAL A 29 5.30 12.61 13.51
C VAL A 29 4.79 11.40 14.30
N VAL A 30 5.66 10.76 15.08
CA VAL A 30 5.28 9.63 15.94
C VAL A 30 4.33 10.07 17.06
N ALA A 31 4.64 11.17 17.75
CA ALA A 31 3.82 11.65 18.88
C ALA A 31 2.44 12.17 18.45
N ALA A 32 2.37 12.87 17.32
CA ALA A 32 1.12 13.43 16.80
C ALA A 32 0.30 12.42 15.98
N GLY A 33 0.93 11.35 15.49
CA GLY A 33 0.33 10.38 14.57
C GLY A 33 -0.16 11.00 13.27
N ARG A 34 0.46 12.12 12.84
CA ARG A 34 0.01 12.93 11.70
C ARG A 34 1.14 13.09 10.69
N PRO A 35 0.84 13.00 9.38
CA PRO A 35 1.79 13.34 8.33
C PRO A 35 2.32 14.77 8.45
N VAL A 36 3.62 14.93 8.18
CA VAL A 36 4.27 16.24 8.03
C VAL A 36 4.79 16.38 6.61
N ILE A 37 4.54 17.54 5.99
CA ILE A 37 5.09 17.86 4.67
C ILE A 37 6.36 18.67 4.85
N VAL A 38 7.45 18.15 4.30
CA VAL A 38 8.76 18.79 4.25
C VAL A 38 8.85 19.59 2.96
N ARG A 39 9.20 20.87 3.08
CA ARG A 39 9.27 21.80 1.94
C ARG A 39 10.68 22.35 1.75
N ARG A 40 11.07 22.55 0.50
CA ARG A 40 12.32 23.22 0.11
C ARG A 40 12.02 24.33 -0.87
N ASN A 41 12.51 25.55 -0.60
CA ASN A 41 12.24 26.73 -1.43
C ASN A 41 10.74 26.99 -1.70
N GLY A 42 9.88 26.60 -0.74
CA GLY A 42 8.42 26.71 -0.88
C GLY A 42 7.77 25.61 -1.72
N GLU A 43 8.50 24.60 -2.18
CA GLU A 43 7.95 23.43 -2.87
C GLU A 43 7.86 22.23 -1.93
N ASP A 44 6.78 21.47 -2.05
CA ASP A 44 6.59 20.24 -1.27
C ASP A 44 7.52 19.16 -1.81
N LEU A 45 8.46 18.70 -0.97
CA LEU A 45 9.50 17.76 -1.37
C LEU A 45 9.15 16.32 -0.96
N ALA A 46 8.70 16.14 0.28
CA ALA A 46 8.41 14.82 0.83
C ALA A 46 7.34 14.89 1.93
N ALA A 47 6.63 13.78 2.11
CA ALA A 47 5.78 13.55 3.27
C ALA A 47 6.47 12.57 4.22
N VAL A 48 6.57 12.96 5.49
CA VAL A 48 7.05 12.08 6.57
C VAL A 48 5.83 11.56 7.31
N VAL A 49 5.70 10.23 7.33
CA VAL A 49 4.58 9.50 7.95
C VAL A 49 5.12 8.32 8.75
N THR A 50 4.34 7.82 9.70
CA THR A 50 4.65 6.52 10.32
C THR A 50 4.36 5.39 9.32
N LEU A 51 5.01 4.24 9.52
CA LEU A 51 4.80 3.08 8.64
C LEU A 51 3.35 2.60 8.71
N GLU A 52 2.78 2.53 9.92
CA GLU A 52 1.40 2.09 10.14
C GLU A 52 0.41 2.99 9.41
N HIS A 53 0.68 4.30 9.36
CA HIS A 53 -0.15 5.24 8.62
C HIS A 53 -0.07 4.99 7.11
N LEU A 54 1.13 4.73 6.58
CA LEU A 54 1.31 4.41 5.16
C LEU A 54 0.59 3.11 4.78
N GLU A 55 0.69 2.08 5.61
CA GLU A 55 0.01 0.80 5.41
C GLU A 55 -1.51 0.97 5.40
N LEU A 56 -2.05 1.75 6.34
CA LEU A 56 -3.48 2.06 6.38
C LEU A 56 -3.96 2.78 5.11
N VAL A 57 -3.21 3.78 4.64
CA VAL A 57 -3.56 4.51 3.41
C VAL A 57 -3.56 3.55 2.21
N ARG A 58 -2.58 2.64 2.12
CA ARG A 58 -2.52 1.64 1.05
C ARG A 58 -3.72 0.70 1.08
N GLU A 59 -4.10 0.21 2.26
CA GLU A 59 -5.25 -0.67 2.43
C GLU A 59 -6.55 0.03 2.01
N VAL A 60 -6.75 1.28 2.46
CA VAL A 60 -7.93 2.07 2.10
C VAL A 60 -8.01 2.29 0.59
N LEU A 61 -6.90 2.63 -0.06
CA LEU A 61 -6.87 2.82 -1.51
C LEU A 61 -7.12 1.51 -2.27
N ALA A 62 -6.55 0.40 -1.80
CA ALA A 62 -6.79 -0.92 -2.38
C ALA A 62 -8.27 -1.31 -2.27
N HIS A 63 -8.88 -1.08 -1.11
CA HIS A 63 -10.30 -1.33 -0.92
C HIS A 63 -11.18 -0.49 -1.86
N GLN A 64 -10.90 0.80 -1.97
CA GLN A 64 -11.61 1.69 -2.90
C GLN A 64 -11.46 1.26 -4.36
N GLU A 65 -10.30 0.75 -4.75
CA GLU A 65 -10.09 0.21 -6.10
C GLU A 65 -10.92 -1.03 -6.35
N VAL A 66 -10.96 -1.94 -5.38
CA VAL A 66 -11.78 -3.16 -5.44
C VAL A 66 -13.26 -2.80 -5.53
N GLU A 67 -13.75 -1.88 -4.70
CA GLU A 67 -15.14 -1.42 -4.76
C GLU A 67 -15.48 -0.78 -6.10
N ARG A 68 -14.58 0.05 -6.63
CA ARG A 68 -14.76 0.67 -7.95
C ARG A 68 -14.82 -0.37 -9.06
N SER A 69 -13.89 -1.32 -9.05
CA SER A 69 -13.85 -2.42 -10.03
C SER A 69 -15.09 -3.31 -9.92
N ALA A 70 -15.53 -3.62 -8.70
CA ALA A 70 -16.72 -4.43 -8.46
C ALA A 70 -18.01 -3.75 -8.92
N ALA A 71 -18.08 -2.42 -8.89
CA ALA A 71 -19.22 -1.65 -9.39
C ALA A 71 -19.36 -1.71 -10.93
N GLU A 72 -18.28 -2.00 -11.65
CA GLU A 72 -18.28 -2.14 -13.12
C GLU A 72 -18.69 -3.56 -13.57
N ILE A 73 -18.68 -4.54 -12.65
CA ILE A 73 -19.04 -5.92 -12.96
C ILE A 73 -20.57 -6.06 -12.99
N ASP A 74 -21.09 -6.54 -14.13
CA ASP A 74 -22.47 -7.03 -14.21
C ASP A 74 -22.56 -8.41 -13.53
N TRP A 75 -22.80 -8.38 -12.22
CA TRP A 75 -22.91 -9.59 -11.40
C TRP A 75 -24.08 -10.49 -11.79
N THR A 76 -25.14 -9.94 -12.37
CA THR A 76 -26.28 -10.72 -12.87
C THR A 76 -25.84 -11.56 -14.07
N ARG A 77 -25.17 -10.93 -15.04
CA ARG A 77 -24.61 -11.63 -16.19
C ARG A 77 -23.51 -12.61 -15.79
N ALA A 78 -22.65 -12.26 -14.83
CA ALA A 78 -21.59 -13.15 -14.35
C ALA A 78 -22.17 -14.44 -13.74
N ARG A 79 -23.29 -14.35 -13.03
CA ARG A 79 -23.98 -15.51 -12.44
C ARG A 79 -24.65 -16.41 -13.48
N GLU A 80 -25.11 -15.82 -14.58
CA GLU A 80 -25.76 -16.54 -15.68
C GLU A 80 -24.75 -17.10 -16.69
N THR A 81 -23.50 -16.63 -16.66
CA THR A 81 -22.43 -17.16 -17.49
C THR A 81 -22.08 -18.57 -17.02
N PRO A 82 -22.13 -19.59 -17.89
CA PRO A 82 -21.73 -20.95 -17.52
C PRO A 82 -20.31 -20.93 -16.96
N GLY A 83 -20.13 -21.58 -15.82
CA GLY A 83 -18.80 -21.79 -15.25
C GLY A 83 -17.86 -22.51 -16.24
N PRO A 84 -16.55 -22.47 -15.99
CA PRO A 84 -15.60 -23.23 -16.79
C PRO A 84 -16.05 -24.70 -16.92
N PRO A 85 -15.97 -25.29 -18.13
CA PRO A 85 -16.44 -26.65 -18.34
C PRO A 85 -15.67 -27.62 -17.44
N GLN A 86 -16.37 -28.62 -16.88
CA GLN A 86 -15.78 -29.62 -15.99
C GLN A 86 -14.54 -30.29 -16.59
N SER A 87 -14.52 -30.46 -17.91
CA SER A 87 -13.40 -31.00 -18.67
C SER A 87 -12.09 -30.22 -18.54
N TRP A 88 -12.11 -28.94 -18.12
CA TRP A 88 -10.89 -28.18 -17.80
C TRP A 88 -10.21 -28.63 -16.50
N PHE A 89 -10.93 -29.33 -15.63
CA PHE A 89 -10.43 -29.82 -14.35
C PHE A 89 -10.27 -31.35 -14.33
N ASP A 90 -10.63 -32.03 -15.43
CA ASP A 90 -10.56 -33.49 -15.55
C ASP A 90 -9.21 -33.98 -16.11
N ASP A 91 -8.36 -33.09 -16.66
CA ASP A 91 -6.96 -33.38 -17.01
C ASP A 91 -6.12 -33.47 -15.72
N LYS A 92 -6.12 -34.65 -15.10
CA LYS A 92 -5.23 -34.96 -13.97
C LYS A 92 -3.76 -34.99 -14.35
N ASP A 93 -3.45 -35.26 -15.63
CA ASP A 93 -2.08 -35.38 -16.13
C ASP A 93 -1.38 -34.01 -16.30
N ASP A 94 -2.12 -32.91 -16.25
CA ASP A 94 -1.63 -31.55 -16.47
C ASP A 94 -2.05 -30.59 -15.33
N ASN A 95 -2.40 -31.13 -14.16
CA ASN A 95 -2.73 -30.32 -12.98
C ASN A 95 -1.45 -29.70 -12.40
N PRO A 96 -1.19 -28.38 -12.59
CA PRO A 96 0.07 -27.76 -12.18
C PRO A 96 0.21 -27.61 -10.66
N PHE A 97 -0.78 -28.08 -9.89
CA PHE A 97 -0.83 -28.04 -8.43
C PHE A 97 -0.77 -29.43 -7.78
N GLU A 98 -0.61 -30.50 -8.56
CA GLU A 98 -0.32 -31.82 -7.98
C GLU A 98 1.14 -31.88 -7.50
N PRO A 99 1.38 -32.21 -6.22
CA PRO A 99 2.74 -32.41 -5.73
C PRO A 99 3.36 -33.63 -6.43
N GLU A 100 4.59 -33.48 -6.94
CA GLU A 100 5.33 -34.59 -7.54
C GLU A 100 5.40 -35.76 -6.54
N GLU A 101 4.82 -36.91 -6.89
CA GLU A 101 4.88 -38.11 -6.04
C GLU A 101 6.36 -38.52 -5.87
N GLU A 102 6.87 -38.46 -4.64
CA GLU A 102 8.21 -38.97 -4.32
C GLU A 102 8.27 -40.46 -4.66
N PRO A 103 9.31 -40.93 -5.36
CA PRO A 103 9.42 -42.33 -5.73
C PRO A 103 9.53 -43.20 -4.48
N ALA A 104 8.61 -44.14 -4.33
CA ALA A 104 8.60 -45.12 -3.25
C ALA A 104 9.93 -45.88 -3.19
N SER A 105 10.55 -45.91 -2.01
CA SER A 105 11.79 -46.63 -1.69
C SER A 105 11.65 -48.15 -1.76
#